data_AF-K9DA00-F1
#
_entry.id   AF-K9DA00-F1
#
_cell.length_a   1.000
_cell.length_b   1.000
_cell.length_c   1.000
_cell.angle_alpha   90.00
_cell.angle_beta   90.00
_cell.angle_gamma   90.00
#
_symmetry.space_group_name_H-M   'P 1'
#
loop_
_entity.id
_entity.type
_entity.pdbx_description
1 polymer ?
#
loop_
_entity_poly.entity_id
_entity_poly.type
_entity_poly.pdbx_seq_one_letter_code
_entity_poly.pdbx_strand_id
1 'polypeptide(L)'
;MTDGLMDRRSLLCGAGALAAGWAMPALAADFASRRIMVTVRGSGRDVLLIPGLASGPGIWNGVTGQMPGYRWHLVHVRGFAGLAADANGSGPVVQPVADEIARYIAAAGLRRPAVVGHSMGGTLAMMQGLRGLASRVMVVDMLPAGAAMVGGTANGMGYLADQLSQYFTGTAAGRRYLAQIVAQAPGAEGSNPEVIATALRDLANTDLGPQLGRIGVPMSVVYAVGTDQAQSVEITRRFRAAYAAKKDAKLLPIGPSGHVVMADQPTRFNAALGNFLKGV
;
A
#
# COMPACT_ATOMS: atom_id res chain seq x y z
N MET A 1 71.47 34.95 -44.98
CA MET A 1 70.26 34.76 -45.79
C MET A 1 69.05 34.98 -44.88
N THR A 2 68.48 36.17 -45.04
CA THR A 2 67.09 36.65 -44.83
C THR A 2 66.00 35.56 -44.82
N ASP A 3 64.79 35.69 -44.27
CA ASP A 3 64.05 36.61 -43.40
C ASP A 3 62.70 35.88 -43.14
N GLY A 4 61.94 36.22 -42.09
CA GLY A 4 60.51 35.84 -42.07
C GLY A 4 59.80 35.86 -40.71
N LEU A 5 59.03 36.92 -40.47
CA LEU A 5 58.00 37.06 -39.44
C LEU A 5 56.86 36.04 -39.59
N MET A 6 56.12 35.77 -38.49
CA MET A 6 54.63 35.69 -38.37
C MET A 6 54.28 35.15 -36.96
N ASP A 7 53.71 35.93 -36.04
CA ASP A 7 52.33 36.44 -35.91
C ASP A 7 51.34 35.47 -35.23
N ARG A 8 50.58 36.06 -34.31
CA ARG A 8 49.57 35.51 -33.41
C ARG A 8 48.30 35.16 -34.21
N ARG A 9 47.63 34.08 -33.77
CA ARG A 9 46.24 33.62 -34.03
C ARG A 9 46.10 32.50 -35.06
N SER A 10 45.31 31.49 -34.63
CA SER A 10 44.70 30.33 -35.33
C SER A 10 45.17 29.04 -34.63
N LEU A 11 44.35 28.12 -34.10
CA LEU A 11 42.94 27.78 -34.32
C LEU A 11 42.37 27.08 -33.07
N LEU A 12 41.05 27.20 -32.90
CA LEU A 12 40.23 26.43 -31.98
C LEU A 12 40.31 24.92 -32.28
N CYS A 13 40.20 24.07 -31.26
CA CYS A 13 39.16 23.04 -31.15
C CYS A 13 39.36 22.10 -29.94
N GLY A 14 38.31 21.97 -29.12
CA GLY A 14 37.89 20.68 -28.57
C GLY A 14 38.60 20.16 -27.32
N ALA A 15 37.95 20.33 -26.17
CA ALA A 15 37.40 19.20 -25.40
C ALA A 15 36.94 19.72 -24.03
N GLY A 16 35.68 20.15 -23.94
CA GLY A 16 34.99 20.22 -22.67
C GLY A 16 34.82 18.79 -22.16
N ALA A 17 35.58 18.40 -21.14
CA ALA A 17 35.34 17.18 -20.41
C ALA A 17 34.03 17.35 -19.64
N LEU A 18 32.93 16.91 -20.25
CA LEU A 18 31.69 16.61 -19.57
C LEU A 18 32.02 15.53 -18.54
N ALA A 19 32.14 15.92 -17.27
CA ALA A 19 32.05 15.00 -16.15
C ALA A 19 30.65 14.39 -16.18
N ALA A 20 30.51 13.27 -16.92
CA ALA A 20 29.36 12.41 -16.79
C ALA A 20 29.39 11.87 -15.35
N GLY A 21 28.59 12.48 -14.49
CA GLY A 21 28.31 11.93 -13.17
C GLY A 21 27.61 10.60 -13.38
N TRP A 22 28.35 9.50 -13.26
CA TRP A 22 27.76 8.18 -13.13
C TRP A 22 26.94 8.21 -11.84
N ALA A 23 25.62 8.17 -11.97
CA ALA A 23 24.75 7.95 -10.84
C ALA A 23 25.07 6.56 -10.29
N MET A 24 25.90 6.52 -9.25
CA MET A 24 26.09 5.32 -8.43
C MET A 24 24.70 4.89 -7.95
N PRO A 25 24.34 3.60 -8.06
CA PRO A 25 23.11 3.12 -7.44
C PRO A 25 23.24 3.44 -5.95
N ALA A 26 22.34 4.27 -5.43
CA ALA A 26 22.24 4.47 -4.00
C ALA A 26 21.94 3.10 -3.39
N LEU A 27 22.95 2.46 -2.80
CA LEU A 27 22.77 1.30 -1.94
C LEU A 27 21.84 1.77 -0.83
N ALA A 28 20.59 1.33 -0.89
CA ALA A 28 19.68 1.47 0.24
C ALA A 28 20.41 0.89 1.45
N ALA A 29 20.45 1.62 2.56
CA ALA A 29 21.00 1.10 3.81
C ALA A 29 20.42 -0.31 4.05
N ASP A 30 21.26 -1.26 4.50
CA ASP A 30 20.83 -2.63 4.75
C ASP A 30 19.73 -2.65 5.81
N PHE A 31 18.48 -2.61 5.35
CA PHE A 31 17.31 -2.71 6.19
C PHE A 31 17.02 -4.19 6.43
N ALA A 32 17.47 -4.70 7.57
CA ALA A 32 17.12 -6.03 8.05
C ALA A 32 15.88 -5.95 8.95
N SER A 33 14.94 -6.86 8.76
CA SER A 33 13.72 -6.94 9.57
C SER A 33 13.23 -8.39 9.73
N ARG A 34 12.73 -8.68 10.93
CA ARG A 34 12.06 -9.94 11.29
C ARG A 34 10.53 -9.87 11.16
N ARG A 35 10.00 -8.77 10.62
CA ARG A 35 8.54 -8.52 10.49
C ARG A 35 8.14 -8.21 9.05
N ILE A 36 8.99 -7.51 8.29
CA ILE A 36 8.76 -7.21 6.87
C ILE A 36 10.03 -7.45 6.05
N MET A 37 9.88 -7.49 4.74
CA MET A 37 10.94 -7.24 3.78
C MET A 37 10.49 -6.11 2.86
N VAL A 38 11.44 -5.36 2.28
CA VAL A 38 11.11 -4.32 1.30
C VAL A 38 11.99 -4.47 0.08
N THR A 39 11.35 -4.57 -1.09
CA THR A 39 12.04 -4.58 -2.39
C THR A 39 11.84 -3.22 -3.06
N VAL A 40 12.92 -2.65 -3.58
CA VAL A 40 12.88 -1.36 -4.29
C VAL A 40 12.94 -1.58 -5.79
N ARG A 41 12.08 -0.90 -6.56
CA ARG A 41 12.07 -0.93 -8.04
C ARG A 41 11.90 0.46 -8.61
N GLY A 42 12.49 0.72 -9.78
CA GLY A 42 12.37 1.99 -10.48
C GLY A 42 13.16 3.14 -9.84
N SER A 43 12.92 4.35 -10.31
CA SER A 43 13.60 5.58 -9.89
C SER A 43 12.64 6.78 -9.98
N GLY A 44 12.90 7.81 -9.17
CA GLY A 44 12.07 9.02 -9.10
C GLY A 44 11.46 9.20 -7.72
N ARG A 45 10.20 9.67 -7.66
CA ARG A 45 9.54 10.00 -6.39
C ARG A 45 9.20 8.73 -5.60
N ASP A 46 9.44 8.74 -4.30
CA ASP A 46 9.20 7.59 -3.42
C ASP A 46 7.71 7.31 -3.22
N VAL A 47 7.33 6.06 -3.49
CA VAL A 47 6.00 5.54 -3.22
C VAL A 47 6.10 4.20 -2.50
N LEU A 48 5.51 4.12 -1.31
CA LEU A 48 5.42 2.90 -0.51
C LEU A 48 4.12 2.15 -0.83
N LEU A 49 4.23 0.91 -1.27
CA LEU A 49 3.10 0.04 -1.60
C LEU A 49 3.00 -1.10 -0.58
N ILE A 50 1.84 -1.20 0.08
CA ILE A 50 1.59 -2.14 1.18
C ILE A 50 0.49 -3.13 0.76
N PRO A 51 0.78 -4.45 0.69
CA PRO A 51 -0.19 -5.45 0.26
C PRO A 51 -1.27 -5.71 1.31
N GLY A 52 -2.34 -6.39 0.88
CA GLY A 52 -3.42 -6.85 1.75
C GLY A 52 -3.03 -8.08 2.57
N LEU A 53 -3.94 -8.49 3.45
CA LEU A 53 -3.81 -9.70 4.27
C LEU A 53 -3.44 -10.92 3.40
N ALA A 54 -2.49 -11.72 3.85
CA ALA A 54 -1.97 -12.92 3.16
C ALA A 54 -1.27 -12.68 1.80
N SER A 55 -1.41 -11.52 1.18
CA SER A 55 -0.80 -11.23 -0.12
C SER A 55 0.63 -10.71 -0.04
N GLY A 56 1.38 -10.90 -1.12
CA GLY A 56 2.74 -10.38 -1.28
C GLY A 56 2.81 -9.16 -2.21
N PRO A 57 4.03 -8.63 -2.44
CA PRO A 57 4.29 -7.53 -3.38
C PRO A 57 3.75 -7.73 -4.80
N GLY A 58 3.56 -8.99 -5.22
CA GLY A 58 3.16 -9.35 -6.58
C GLY A 58 1.85 -8.71 -7.04
N ILE A 59 0.94 -8.38 -6.10
CA ILE A 59 -0.33 -7.71 -6.43
C ILE A 59 -0.13 -6.33 -7.08
N TRP A 60 1.06 -5.73 -6.93
CA TRP A 60 1.42 -4.43 -7.48
C TRP A 60 2.18 -4.52 -8.82
N ASN A 61 2.48 -5.72 -9.33
CA ASN A 61 3.27 -5.87 -10.56
C ASN A 61 2.63 -5.15 -11.75
N GLY A 62 1.31 -5.27 -11.94
CA GLY A 62 0.59 -4.58 -13.01
C GLY A 62 0.63 -3.05 -12.92
N VAL A 63 0.77 -2.50 -11.71
CA VAL A 63 0.89 -1.06 -11.46
C VAL A 63 2.31 -0.60 -11.78
N THR A 64 3.30 -1.23 -11.15
CA THR A 64 4.71 -0.80 -11.24
C THR A 64 5.27 -0.91 -12.66
N GLY A 65 4.78 -1.86 -13.47
CA GLY A 65 5.17 -1.99 -14.88
C GLY A 65 4.59 -0.93 -15.82
N GLN A 66 3.53 -0.21 -15.43
CA GLN A 66 2.82 0.74 -16.30
C GLN A 66 3.04 2.21 -15.92
N MET A 67 3.69 2.48 -14.80
CA MET A 67 3.84 3.83 -14.24
C MET A 67 5.31 4.17 -13.97
N PRO A 68 6.08 4.64 -14.98
CA PRO A 68 7.46 5.07 -14.77
C PRO A 68 7.54 6.39 -13.97
N GLY A 69 8.74 6.75 -13.51
CA GLY A 69 9.01 8.02 -12.80
C GLY A 69 8.81 7.97 -11.29
N TYR A 70 8.59 6.78 -10.73
CA TYR A 70 8.49 6.54 -9.30
C TYR A 70 9.48 5.48 -8.85
N ARG A 71 10.00 5.66 -7.63
CA ARG A 71 10.74 4.64 -6.89
C ARG A 71 9.77 3.90 -5.98
N TRP A 72 9.46 2.66 -6.36
CA TRP A 72 8.48 1.81 -5.68
C TRP A 72 9.14 1.04 -4.56
N HIS A 73 8.67 1.27 -3.33
CA HIS A 73 9.06 0.53 -2.14
C HIS A 73 7.96 -0.49 -1.83
N LEU A 74 8.22 -1.75 -2.17
CA LEU A 74 7.25 -2.83 -2.10
C LEU A 74 7.39 -3.58 -0.77
N VAL A 75 6.42 -3.42 0.13
CA VAL A 75 6.42 -4.11 1.43
C VAL A 75 5.98 -5.56 1.25
N HIS A 76 6.68 -6.49 1.88
CA HIS A 76 6.30 -7.90 2.02
C HIS A 76 6.23 -8.24 3.50
N VAL A 77 5.04 -8.59 4.00
CA VAL A 77 4.86 -8.97 5.41
C VAL A 77 5.33 -10.42 5.60
N ARG A 78 6.18 -10.66 6.61
CA ARG A 78 6.62 -12.02 6.93
C ARG A 78 5.44 -12.88 7.38
N GLY A 79 5.34 -14.08 6.83
CA GLY A 79 4.22 -14.99 7.02
C GLY A 79 3.20 -14.97 5.89
N PHE A 80 3.35 -14.08 4.90
CA PHE A 80 2.44 -13.98 3.75
C PHE A 80 3.15 -14.37 2.45
N ALA A 81 2.39 -14.91 1.49
CA ALA A 81 2.81 -15.23 0.13
C ALA A 81 4.20 -15.91 0.05
N GLY A 82 4.39 -16.98 0.83
CA GLY A 82 5.62 -17.78 0.86
C GLY A 82 6.79 -17.20 1.64
N LEU A 83 6.67 -15.99 2.20
CA LEU A 83 7.71 -15.42 3.06
C LEU A 83 7.63 -15.99 4.48
N ALA A 84 8.73 -16.57 4.97
CA ALA A 84 8.78 -17.17 6.32
C ALA A 84 8.33 -16.18 7.41
N ALA A 85 7.52 -16.67 8.36
CA ALA A 85 6.83 -15.87 9.38
C ALA A 85 7.75 -15.13 10.36
N ASP A 86 8.87 -15.75 10.76
CA ASP A 86 9.82 -15.20 11.74
C ASP A 86 9.09 -14.58 12.96
N ALA A 87 9.33 -13.31 13.30
CA ALA A 87 8.74 -12.68 14.47
C ALA A 87 7.21 -12.49 14.36
N ASN A 88 6.63 -12.54 13.16
CA ASN A 88 5.17 -12.53 12.99
C ASN A 88 4.51 -13.86 13.37
N GLY A 89 5.27 -14.94 13.55
CA GLY A 89 4.73 -16.24 13.98
C GLY A 89 4.14 -16.24 15.40
N SER A 90 4.32 -15.16 16.17
CA SER A 90 3.74 -15.00 17.50
C SER A 90 3.43 -13.53 17.83
N GLY A 91 2.51 -13.33 18.79
CA GLY A 91 2.12 -12.00 19.27
C GLY A 91 1.24 -11.22 18.30
N PRO A 92 1.15 -9.88 18.43
CA PRO A 92 0.47 -9.03 17.45
C PRO A 92 1.28 -8.92 16.15
N VAL A 93 0.59 -8.63 15.06
CA VAL A 93 1.12 -8.45 13.69
C VAL A 93 0.87 -7.03 13.19
N VAL A 94 -0.35 -6.49 13.23
CA VAL A 94 -0.70 -5.24 12.51
C VAL A 94 0.10 -4.05 13.04
N GLN A 95 0.05 -3.81 14.36
CA GLN A 95 0.73 -2.68 14.98
C GLN A 95 2.28 -2.82 14.86
N PRO A 96 2.92 -3.96 15.18
CA PRO A 96 4.35 -4.14 14.95
C PRO A 96 4.80 -3.99 13.50
N VAL A 97 3.98 -4.43 12.53
CA VAL A 97 4.27 -4.20 11.10
C VAL A 97 4.19 -2.71 10.77
N ALA A 98 3.23 -1.96 11.33
CA ALA A 98 3.15 -0.52 11.15
C ALA A 98 4.37 0.21 11.73
N ASP A 99 4.84 -0.21 12.91
CA ASP A 99 6.06 0.33 13.53
C ASP A 99 7.30 0.02 12.68
N GLU A 100 7.37 -1.17 12.08
CA GLU A 100 8.49 -1.56 11.25
C GLU A 100 8.52 -0.84 9.89
N ILE A 101 7.35 -0.54 9.33
CA ILE A 101 7.23 0.34 8.16
C ILE A 101 7.73 1.76 8.51
N ALA A 102 7.38 2.29 9.69
CA ALA A 102 7.89 3.58 10.13
C ALA A 102 9.43 3.56 10.28
N ARG A 103 9.99 2.48 10.85
CA ARG A 103 11.43 2.29 10.94
C ARG A 103 12.09 2.21 9.56
N TYR A 104 11.45 1.52 8.60
CA TYR A 104 11.93 1.46 7.22
C TYR A 104 11.99 2.85 6.58
N ILE A 105 10.92 3.64 6.68
CA ILE A 105 10.85 5.01 6.16
C ILE A 105 12.03 5.84 6.68
N ALA A 106 12.32 5.75 7.98
CA ALA A 106 13.46 6.46 8.59
C ALA A 106 14.82 5.91 8.11
N ALA A 107 15.02 4.59 8.18
CA ALA A 107 16.31 3.95 7.85
C ALA A 107 16.69 4.10 6.37
N ALA A 108 15.71 4.10 5.47
CA ALA A 108 15.92 4.32 4.04
C ALA A 108 15.98 5.82 3.67
N GLY A 109 15.87 6.73 4.64
CA GLY A 109 15.94 8.18 4.41
C GLY A 109 14.77 8.75 3.59
N LEU A 110 13.61 8.09 3.60
CA LEU A 110 12.47 8.49 2.78
C LEU A 110 11.82 9.75 3.36
N ARG A 111 11.76 10.82 2.57
CA ARG A 111 11.20 12.11 2.99
C ARG A 111 9.69 12.13 2.73
N ARG A 112 8.91 11.57 3.66
CA ARG A 112 7.44 11.53 3.60
C ARG A 112 6.93 10.96 2.26
N PRO A 113 7.18 9.67 1.95
CA PRO A 113 6.74 9.07 0.68
C PRO A 113 5.21 9.13 0.54
N ALA A 114 4.71 8.99 -0.70
CA ALA A 114 3.30 8.65 -0.87
C ALA A 114 3.09 7.22 -0.37
N VAL A 115 2.02 6.95 0.38
CA VAL A 115 1.75 5.60 0.92
C VAL A 115 0.44 5.09 0.35
N VAL A 116 0.48 3.93 -0.30
CA VAL A 116 -0.67 3.26 -0.89
C VAL A 116 -0.82 1.89 -0.24
N GLY A 117 -2.00 1.59 0.26
CA GLY A 117 -2.26 0.35 0.97
C GLY A 117 -3.54 -0.32 0.51
N HIS A 118 -3.45 -1.61 0.17
CA HIS A 118 -4.61 -2.44 -0.15
C HIS A 118 -5.11 -3.17 1.09
N SER A 119 -6.42 -3.13 1.37
CA SER A 119 -7.05 -3.89 2.46
C SER A 119 -6.34 -3.65 3.80
N MET A 120 -5.81 -4.70 4.46
CA MET A 120 -4.93 -4.57 5.63
C MET A 120 -3.81 -3.52 5.44
N GLY A 121 -3.19 -3.47 4.25
CA GLY A 121 -2.22 -2.46 3.89
C GLY A 121 -2.78 -1.04 3.92
N GLY A 122 -4.07 -0.85 3.65
CA GLY A 122 -4.78 0.42 3.80
C GLY A 122 -4.86 0.88 5.26
N THR A 123 -5.08 -0.06 6.19
CA THR A 123 -4.97 0.21 7.64
C THR A 123 -3.56 0.66 8.01
N LEU A 124 -2.54 -0.06 7.52
CA LEU A 124 -1.13 0.29 7.74
C LEU A 124 -0.79 1.66 7.14
N ALA A 125 -1.33 1.99 5.96
CA ALA A 125 -1.14 3.29 5.31
C ALA A 125 -1.76 4.45 6.12
N MET A 126 -2.97 4.26 6.66
CA MET A 126 -3.60 5.22 7.57
C MET A 126 -2.75 5.41 8.84
N MET A 127 -2.19 4.33 9.41
CA MET A 127 -1.29 4.42 10.56
C MET A 127 -0.02 5.23 10.26
N GLN A 128 0.54 5.14 9.04
CA GLN A 128 1.66 6.00 8.65
C GLN A 128 1.23 7.47 8.47
N GLY A 129 0.02 7.70 7.96
CA GLY A 129 -0.60 9.02 7.89
C GLY A 129 -0.75 9.68 9.26
N LEU A 130 -1.22 8.92 10.26
CA LEU A 130 -1.38 9.39 11.64
C LEU A 130 -0.06 9.74 12.32
N ARG A 131 1.05 9.12 11.90
CA ARG A 131 2.41 9.41 12.37
C ARG A 131 3.06 10.60 11.65
N GLY A 132 2.39 11.19 10.67
CA GLY A 132 2.97 12.26 9.85
C GLY A 132 4.07 11.80 8.88
N LEU A 133 4.22 10.49 8.69
CA LEU A 133 5.28 9.88 7.86
C LEU A 133 4.93 9.80 6.38
N ALA A 134 3.69 10.11 5.99
CA ALA A 134 3.26 10.15 4.60
C ALA A 134 3.17 11.59 4.08
N SER A 135 3.37 11.80 2.78
CA SER A 135 2.97 13.05 2.10
C SER A 135 1.52 13.01 1.62
N ARG A 136 0.96 11.81 1.48
CA ARG A 136 -0.42 11.51 1.07
C ARG A 136 -0.70 10.02 1.28
N VAL A 137 -1.96 9.69 1.53
CA VAL A 137 -2.40 8.31 1.81
C VAL A 137 -3.45 7.89 0.79
N MET A 138 -3.23 6.76 0.12
CA MET A 138 -4.27 6.08 -0.64
C MET A 138 -4.64 4.78 0.06
N VAL A 139 -5.93 4.65 0.36
CA VAL A 139 -6.52 3.42 0.88
C VAL A 139 -7.25 2.73 -0.26
N VAL A 140 -6.96 1.45 -0.49
CA VAL A 140 -7.59 0.65 -1.55
C VAL A 140 -8.42 -0.45 -0.88
N ASP A 141 -9.73 -0.31 -1.01
CA ASP A 141 -10.77 -1.22 -0.55
C ASP A 141 -10.64 -1.62 0.93
N MET A 142 -10.53 -0.61 1.80
CA MET A 142 -10.47 -0.79 3.26
C MET A 142 -11.35 0.23 3.99
N LEU A 143 -12.11 -0.21 4.99
CA LEU A 143 -12.77 0.66 5.98
C LEU A 143 -11.82 0.94 7.17
N PRO A 144 -11.93 2.12 7.83
CA PRO A 144 -11.06 2.50 8.94
C PRO A 144 -11.28 1.65 10.20
N ALA A 145 -12.46 1.05 10.35
CA ALA A 145 -12.74 0.03 11.36
C ALA A 145 -12.55 -1.36 10.74
N GLY A 146 -11.52 -2.09 11.19
CA GLY A 146 -11.13 -3.36 10.59
C GLY A 146 -12.20 -4.46 10.71
N ALA A 147 -12.91 -4.51 11.83
CA ALA A 147 -14.03 -5.44 12.04
C ALA A 147 -15.17 -5.25 11.03
N ALA A 148 -15.40 -4.02 10.55
CA ALA A 148 -16.50 -3.72 9.63
C ALA A 148 -16.27 -4.35 8.25
N MET A 149 -15.02 -4.49 7.79
CA MET A 149 -14.73 -5.09 6.48
C MET A 149 -14.97 -6.59 6.44
N VAL A 150 -14.66 -7.30 7.52
CA VAL A 150 -14.78 -8.76 7.56
C VAL A 150 -16.26 -9.22 7.59
N GLY A 151 -17.19 -8.33 7.95
CA GLY A 151 -18.63 -8.63 7.96
C GLY A 151 -19.40 -8.25 6.70
N GLY A 152 -18.76 -7.60 5.74
CA GLY A 152 -19.43 -7.11 4.54
C GLY A 152 -19.68 -8.13 3.43
N THR A 153 -19.25 -9.39 3.59
CA THR A 153 -19.29 -10.40 2.51
C THR A 153 -20.58 -11.23 2.44
N ALA A 154 -21.55 -11.01 3.35
CA ALA A 154 -22.82 -11.73 3.31
C ALA A 154 -23.92 -10.88 2.65
N ASN A 155 -24.25 -11.27 1.42
CA ASN A 155 -25.36 -10.78 0.62
C ASN A 155 -26.66 -10.64 1.43
N GLY A 156 -27.20 -9.42 1.51
CA GLY A 156 -28.62 -9.16 1.79
C GLY A 156 -29.19 -9.51 3.18
N MET A 157 -28.37 -9.98 4.13
CA MET A 157 -28.84 -10.40 5.47
C MET A 157 -28.04 -9.72 6.59
N GLY A 158 -28.07 -8.39 6.65
CA GLY A 158 -27.18 -7.56 7.50
C GLY A 158 -26.96 -8.07 8.92
N TYR A 159 -28.02 -8.49 9.64
CA TYR A 159 -27.88 -9.01 11.00
C TYR A 159 -27.15 -10.36 11.07
N LEU A 160 -27.45 -11.29 10.17
CA LEU A 160 -26.78 -12.60 10.10
C LEU A 160 -25.34 -12.46 9.57
N ALA A 161 -25.13 -11.54 8.64
CA ALA A 161 -23.82 -11.14 8.14
C ALA A 161 -22.94 -10.61 9.28
N ASP A 162 -23.49 -9.72 10.11
CA ASP A 162 -22.80 -9.15 11.27
C ASP A 162 -22.51 -10.22 12.34
N GLN A 163 -23.44 -11.15 12.61
CA GLN A 163 -23.19 -12.25 13.55
C GLN A 163 -22.16 -13.26 13.04
N LEU A 164 -22.22 -13.64 11.76
CA LEU A 164 -21.21 -14.49 11.14
C LEU A 164 -19.84 -13.79 11.11
N SER A 165 -19.81 -12.50 10.83
CA SER A 165 -18.61 -11.67 10.95
C SER A 165 -18.02 -11.71 12.35
N GLN A 166 -18.85 -11.45 13.37
CA GLN A 166 -18.45 -11.48 14.77
C GLN A 166 -17.97 -12.88 15.18
N TYR A 167 -18.56 -13.94 14.65
CA TYR A 167 -18.08 -15.29 14.88
C TYR A 167 -16.70 -15.53 14.23
N PHE A 168 -16.54 -15.20 12.94
CA PHE A 168 -15.30 -15.39 12.18
C PHE A 168 -14.16 -14.48 12.62
N THR A 169 -14.45 -13.32 13.20
CA THR A 169 -13.42 -12.39 13.70
C THR A 169 -13.23 -12.42 15.20
N GLY A 170 -14.30 -12.67 15.98
CA GLY A 170 -14.31 -12.59 17.44
C GLY A 170 -13.82 -13.88 18.10
N THR A 171 -14.03 -15.04 17.50
CA THR A 171 -13.61 -16.34 18.09
C THR A 171 -12.29 -16.85 17.52
N ALA A 172 -11.54 -17.61 18.32
CA ALA A 172 -10.29 -18.23 17.84
C ALA A 172 -10.56 -19.28 16.73
N ALA A 173 -11.62 -20.07 16.87
CA ALA A 173 -12.01 -21.07 15.89
C ALA A 173 -12.47 -20.42 14.57
N GLY A 174 -13.32 -19.40 14.65
CA GLY A 174 -13.77 -18.65 13.48
C GLY A 174 -12.61 -17.98 12.72
N ARG A 175 -11.66 -17.38 13.43
CA ARG A 175 -10.47 -16.77 12.80
C ARG A 175 -9.59 -17.78 12.10
N ARG A 176 -9.42 -18.97 12.67
CA ARG A 176 -8.66 -20.06 12.04
C ARG A 176 -9.34 -20.53 10.75
N TYR A 177 -10.66 -20.69 10.78
CA TYR A 177 -11.43 -21.06 9.59
C TYR A 177 -11.34 -19.99 8.49
N LEU A 178 -11.53 -18.71 8.84
CA LEU A 178 -11.39 -17.62 7.88
C LEU A 178 -9.95 -17.53 7.33
N ALA A 179 -8.94 -17.75 8.17
CA ALA A 179 -7.55 -17.78 7.74
C ALA A 179 -7.28 -18.88 6.70
N GLN A 180 -7.90 -20.05 6.84
CA GLN A 180 -7.80 -21.11 5.83
C GLN A 180 -8.41 -20.69 4.49
N ILE A 181 -9.57 -20.01 4.50
CA ILE A 181 -10.19 -19.47 3.27
C ILE A 181 -9.28 -18.42 2.62
N VAL A 182 -8.78 -17.47 3.42
CA VAL A 182 -7.91 -16.39 2.93
C VAL A 182 -6.60 -16.95 2.36
N ALA A 183 -6.04 -18.01 2.94
CA ALA A 183 -4.82 -18.65 2.44
C ALA A 183 -4.99 -19.32 1.06
N GLN A 184 -6.22 -19.52 0.59
CA GLN A 184 -6.52 -20.05 -0.75
C GLN A 184 -6.83 -18.95 -1.78
N ALA A 185 -6.85 -17.68 -1.36
CA ALA A 185 -7.09 -16.58 -2.28
C ALA A 185 -5.88 -16.40 -3.23
N PRO A 186 -6.10 -15.98 -4.49
CA PRO A 186 -5.01 -15.70 -5.42
C PRO A 186 -3.97 -14.74 -4.82
N GLY A 187 -2.69 -15.11 -4.88
CA GLY A 187 -1.59 -14.31 -4.32
C GLY A 187 -1.30 -14.56 -2.83
N ALA A 188 -2.04 -15.46 -2.18
CA ALA A 188 -1.81 -15.89 -0.79
C ALA A 188 -1.00 -17.18 -0.67
N GLU A 189 -0.49 -17.74 -1.79
CA GLU A 189 0.16 -19.05 -1.83
C GLU A 189 1.33 -19.13 -0.82
N GLY A 190 1.33 -20.17 0.01
CA GLY A 190 2.36 -20.37 1.04
C GLY A 190 2.27 -19.42 2.24
N SER A 191 1.16 -18.70 2.43
CA SER A 191 0.93 -17.91 3.63
C SER A 191 0.70 -18.79 4.87
N ASN A 192 1.20 -18.33 6.01
CA ASN A 192 1.05 -19.00 7.29
C ASN A 192 -0.34 -18.71 7.90
N PRO A 193 -1.21 -19.73 8.09
CA PRO A 193 -2.57 -19.53 8.61
C PRO A 193 -2.63 -18.90 10.01
N GLU A 194 -1.67 -19.19 10.89
CA GLU A 194 -1.60 -18.62 12.24
C GLU A 194 -1.29 -17.12 12.21
N VAL A 195 -0.41 -16.68 11.30
CA VAL A 195 -0.13 -15.26 11.07
C VAL A 195 -1.37 -14.55 10.52
N ILE A 196 -2.09 -15.19 9.58
CA ILE A 196 -3.35 -14.64 9.03
C ILE A 196 -4.40 -14.51 10.15
N ALA A 197 -4.63 -15.57 10.93
CA ALA A 197 -5.61 -15.56 12.02
C ALA A 197 -5.27 -14.50 13.09
N THR A 198 -3.98 -14.30 13.35
CA THR A 198 -3.47 -13.27 14.25
C THR A 198 -3.71 -11.87 13.69
N ALA A 199 -3.42 -11.63 12.42
CA ALA A 199 -3.70 -10.35 11.78
C ALA A 199 -5.21 -10.04 11.71
N LEU A 200 -6.06 -11.04 11.48
CA LEU A 200 -7.53 -10.90 11.56
C LEU A 200 -7.98 -10.46 12.95
N ARG A 201 -7.41 -11.05 14.01
CA ARG A 201 -7.69 -10.64 15.39
C ARG A 201 -7.28 -9.18 15.63
N ASP A 202 -6.10 -8.78 15.18
CA ASP A 202 -5.62 -7.41 15.36
C ASP A 202 -6.48 -6.40 14.60
N LEU A 203 -6.87 -6.71 13.36
CA LEU A 203 -7.78 -5.89 12.55
C LEU A 203 -9.16 -5.75 13.21
N ALA A 204 -9.69 -6.84 13.77
CA ALA A 204 -10.97 -6.81 14.47
C ALA A 204 -10.95 -5.86 15.69
N ASN A 205 -9.76 -5.63 16.28
CA ASN A 205 -9.55 -4.74 17.41
C ASN A 205 -8.99 -3.35 17.00
N THR A 206 -8.94 -3.06 15.70
CA THR A 206 -8.42 -1.79 15.19
C THR A 206 -9.57 -0.94 14.64
N ASP A 207 -9.81 0.21 15.27
CA ASP A 207 -10.67 1.28 14.74
C ASP A 207 -9.91 2.60 14.64
N LEU A 208 -9.63 3.01 13.41
CA LEU A 208 -8.98 4.28 13.09
C LEU A 208 -9.98 5.40 12.79
N GLY A 209 -11.28 5.10 12.71
CA GLY A 209 -12.35 6.02 12.34
C GLY A 209 -12.32 7.33 13.14
N PRO A 210 -12.32 7.27 14.49
CA PRO A 210 -12.25 8.47 15.34
C PRO A 210 -10.97 9.29 15.15
N GLN A 211 -9.90 8.69 14.62
CA GLN A 211 -8.60 9.33 14.47
C GLN A 211 -8.38 9.93 13.08
N LEU A 212 -9.22 9.62 12.09
CA LEU A 212 -8.98 10.02 10.68
C LEU A 212 -8.81 11.54 10.50
N GLY A 213 -9.52 12.35 11.29
CA GLY A 213 -9.39 13.82 11.25
C GLY A 213 -7.99 14.34 11.63
N ARG A 214 -7.15 13.52 12.28
CA ARG A 214 -5.77 13.85 12.63
C ARG A 214 -4.79 13.63 11.47
N ILE A 215 -5.21 12.94 10.40
CA ILE A 215 -4.39 12.76 9.20
C ILE A 215 -4.39 14.07 8.41
N GLY A 216 -3.35 14.88 8.62
CA GLY A 216 -3.24 16.22 8.03
C GLY A 216 -2.82 16.25 6.55
N VAL A 217 -2.68 15.09 5.89
CA VAL A 217 -2.31 15.00 4.47
C VAL A 217 -3.50 14.63 3.59
N PRO A 218 -3.42 14.87 2.26
CA PRO A 218 -4.45 14.41 1.34
C PRO A 218 -4.67 12.90 1.43
N MET A 219 -5.94 12.51 1.38
CA MET A 219 -6.36 11.11 1.40
C MET A 219 -7.25 10.79 0.20
N SER A 220 -6.93 9.72 -0.53
CA SER A 220 -7.83 9.11 -1.50
C SER A 220 -8.24 7.71 -1.02
N VAL A 221 -9.50 7.36 -1.19
CA VAL A 221 -10.02 6.04 -0.88
C VAL A 221 -10.65 5.46 -2.13
N VAL A 222 -9.98 4.48 -2.72
CA VAL A 222 -10.53 3.66 -3.81
C VAL A 222 -11.27 2.50 -3.18
N TYR A 223 -12.47 2.17 -3.65
CA TYR A 223 -13.20 1.01 -3.16
C TYR A 223 -14.00 0.32 -4.26
N ALA A 224 -14.16 -0.98 -4.12
CA ALA A 224 -14.78 -1.83 -5.12
C ALA A 224 -16.30 -1.65 -5.11
N VAL A 225 -16.91 -1.59 -6.29
CA VAL A 225 -18.37 -1.70 -6.47
C VAL A 225 -18.69 -2.70 -7.58
N GLY A 226 -19.79 -3.43 -7.42
CA GLY A 226 -20.25 -4.44 -8.37
C GLY A 226 -21.04 -3.85 -9.55
N THR A 227 -21.68 -4.73 -10.32
CA THR A 227 -22.62 -4.33 -11.39
C THR A 227 -24.02 -3.98 -10.85
N ASP A 228 -24.39 -4.48 -9.67
CA ASP A 228 -25.67 -4.18 -9.04
C ASP A 228 -25.70 -2.74 -8.51
N GLN A 229 -26.65 -1.95 -8.98
CA GLN A 229 -26.72 -0.52 -8.66
C GLN A 229 -27.14 -0.27 -7.21
N ALA A 230 -28.08 -1.05 -6.67
CA ALA A 230 -28.56 -0.87 -5.30
C ALA A 230 -27.45 -1.20 -4.29
N GLN A 231 -26.72 -2.29 -4.52
CA GLN A 231 -25.55 -2.67 -3.75
C GLN A 231 -24.44 -1.61 -3.84
N SER A 232 -24.18 -1.09 -5.04
CA SER A 232 -23.16 -0.05 -5.25
C SER A 232 -23.46 1.26 -4.51
N VAL A 233 -24.75 1.65 -4.46
CA VAL A 233 -25.22 2.80 -3.67
C VAL A 233 -24.98 2.57 -2.18
N GLU A 234 -25.32 1.38 -1.68
CA GLU A 234 -25.15 1.04 -0.26
C GLU A 234 -23.66 0.99 0.15
N ILE A 235 -22.81 0.38 -0.66
CA ILE A 235 -21.35 0.39 -0.44
C ILE A 235 -20.83 1.83 -0.42
N THR A 236 -21.25 2.66 -1.37
CA THR A 236 -20.85 4.08 -1.42
C THR A 236 -21.30 4.85 -0.17
N ARG A 237 -22.53 4.62 0.30
CA ARG A 237 -23.05 5.22 1.54
C ARG A 237 -22.21 4.80 2.74
N ARG A 238 -21.86 3.52 2.83
CA ARG A 238 -21.04 2.95 3.90
C ARG A 238 -19.64 3.55 3.94
N PHE A 239 -18.94 3.62 2.82
CA PHE A 239 -17.61 4.25 2.74
C PHE A 239 -17.68 5.74 3.09
N ARG A 240 -18.70 6.45 2.60
CA ARG A 240 -18.91 7.87 2.94
C ARG A 240 -19.09 8.09 4.44
N ALA A 241 -19.91 7.26 5.10
CA ALA A 241 -20.11 7.34 6.54
C ALA A 241 -18.82 7.04 7.31
N ALA A 242 -18.11 5.98 6.93
CA ALA A 242 -16.91 5.53 7.65
C ALA A 242 -15.75 6.55 7.57
N TYR A 243 -15.60 7.26 6.45
CA TYR A 243 -14.56 8.27 6.26
C TYR A 243 -14.99 9.71 6.62
N ALA A 244 -16.19 9.91 7.17
CA ALA A 244 -16.77 11.24 7.40
C ALA A 244 -15.94 12.16 8.35
N ALA A 245 -15.05 11.59 9.16
CA ALA A 245 -14.12 12.34 10.01
C ALA A 245 -12.97 12.99 9.22
N LYS A 246 -12.59 12.45 8.05
CA LYS A 246 -11.61 13.05 7.13
C LYS A 246 -12.35 13.84 6.05
N LYS A 247 -12.61 15.12 6.32
CA LYS A 247 -13.50 15.98 5.52
C LYS A 247 -13.07 16.18 4.06
N ASP A 248 -11.78 16.06 3.79
CA ASP A 248 -11.13 16.22 2.49
C ASP A 248 -10.75 14.88 1.84
N ALA A 249 -11.27 13.74 2.34
CA ALA A 249 -11.06 12.45 1.69
C ALA A 249 -11.74 12.40 0.31
N LYS A 250 -10.97 12.07 -0.74
CA LYS A 250 -11.50 11.78 -2.08
C LYS A 250 -11.96 10.31 -2.14
N LEU A 251 -13.26 10.07 -2.13
CA LEU A 251 -13.84 8.73 -2.22
C LEU A 251 -14.12 8.36 -3.69
N LEU A 252 -13.58 7.24 -4.15
CA LEU A 252 -13.56 6.83 -5.55
C LEU A 252 -14.08 5.38 -5.70
N PRO A 253 -15.37 5.19 -6.00
CA PRO A 253 -15.88 3.87 -6.35
C PRO A 253 -15.30 3.43 -7.71
N ILE A 254 -14.78 2.21 -7.80
CA ILE A 254 -14.33 1.59 -9.04
C ILE A 254 -15.06 0.26 -9.21
N GLY A 255 -15.76 0.12 -10.34
CA GLY A 255 -16.47 -1.10 -10.68
C GLY A 255 -16.56 -1.34 -12.20
N PRO A 256 -17.03 -2.51 -12.63
CA PRO A 256 -17.32 -3.67 -11.78
C PRO A 256 -16.02 -4.30 -11.26
N SER A 257 -15.89 -4.44 -9.95
CA SER A 257 -14.65 -4.88 -9.30
C SER A 257 -14.97 -5.72 -8.07
N GLY A 258 -14.14 -6.73 -7.83
CA GLY A 258 -13.99 -7.35 -6.53
C GLY A 258 -12.93 -6.62 -5.70
N HIS A 259 -12.45 -7.30 -4.66
CA HIS A 259 -11.58 -6.72 -3.63
C HIS A 259 -10.19 -6.28 -4.16
N VAL A 260 -9.70 -6.91 -5.24
CA VAL A 260 -8.37 -6.64 -5.80
C VAL A 260 -8.48 -5.66 -6.96
N VAL A 261 -8.90 -4.43 -6.65
CA VAL A 261 -9.31 -3.40 -7.64
C VAL A 261 -8.26 -3.13 -8.73
N MET A 262 -6.98 -3.18 -8.37
CA MET A 262 -5.87 -2.97 -9.31
C MET A 262 -5.69 -4.13 -10.31
N ALA A 263 -6.12 -5.34 -9.97
CA ALA A 263 -6.12 -6.48 -10.88
C ALA A 263 -7.41 -6.51 -11.72
N ASP A 264 -8.55 -6.21 -11.09
CA ASP A 264 -9.86 -6.28 -11.74
C ASP A 264 -10.10 -5.12 -12.72
N GLN A 265 -9.62 -3.92 -12.39
CA GLN A 265 -9.84 -2.69 -13.14
C GLN A 265 -8.52 -1.90 -13.35
N PRO A 266 -7.50 -2.48 -13.99
CA PRO A 266 -6.14 -1.93 -14.03
C PRO A 266 -6.08 -0.52 -14.63
N THR A 267 -6.80 -0.28 -15.74
CA THR A 267 -6.83 1.05 -16.39
C THR A 267 -7.44 2.12 -15.47
N ARG A 268 -8.57 1.82 -14.84
CA ARG A 268 -9.27 2.77 -13.96
C ARG A 268 -8.47 3.00 -12.67
N PHE A 269 -7.91 1.95 -12.10
CA PHE A 269 -7.06 2.02 -10.93
C PHE A 269 -5.79 2.84 -11.21
N ASN A 270 -5.08 2.56 -12.30
CA ASN A 270 -3.85 3.29 -12.65
C ASN A 270 -4.12 4.78 -12.92
N ALA A 271 -5.27 5.13 -13.51
CA ALA A 271 -5.68 6.53 -13.64
C ALA A 271 -5.91 7.19 -12.26
N ALA A 272 -6.62 6.53 -11.35
CA ALA A 272 -6.87 7.03 -10.00
C ALA A 272 -5.57 7.20 -9.20
N LEU A 273 -4.67 6.20 -9.27
CA LEU A 273 -3.35 6.25 -8.66
C LEU A 273 -2.49 7.36 -9.27
N GLY A 274 -2.49 7.51 -10.59
CA GLY A 274 -1.77 8.57 -11.28
C GLY A 274 -2.19 9.96 -10.83
N ASN A 275 -3.50 10.20 -10.71
CA ASN A 275 -4.04 11.47 -10.20
C ASN A 275 -3.61 11.71 -8.75
N PHE A 276 -3.73 10.69 -7.89
CA PHE A 276 -3.25 10.73 -6.51
C PHE A 276 -1.76 11.06 -6.40
N LEU A 277 -0.90 10.45 -7.23
CA LEU A 277 0.55 10.69 -7.23
C LEU A 277 0.95 12.05 -7.83
N LYS A 278 0.13 12.60 -8.73
CA LYS A 278 0.29 13.99 -9.22
C LYS A 278 -0.25 15.02 -8.24
N GLY A 279 -1.20 14.65 -7.38
CA GLY A 279 -1.86 15.55 -6.44
C GLY A 279 -3.02 16.34 -7.07
N VAL A 280 -3.62 15.80 -8.13
CA VAL A 280 -4.79 16.36 -8.83
C VAL A 280 -6.08 15.69 -8.39
#